data_AF-A0A2E0MX17-F1
#
_entry.id   AF-A0A2E0MX17-F1
#
_cell.length_a   1.000
_cell.length_b   1.000
_cell.length_c   1.000
_cell.angle_alpha   90.00
_cell.angle_beta   90.00
_cell.angle_gamma   90.00
#
_symmetry.space_group_name_H-M   'P 1'
#
loop_
_entity.id
_entity.type
_entity.pdbx_description
1 polymer ?
#
loop_
_entity_poly.entity_id
_entity_poly.type
_entity_poly.pdbx_seq_one_letter_code
_entity_poly.pdbx_strand_id
1 'polypeptide(L)'
;MRRAIPVLILILMTAYGPLSMLNELEEVQTKFSGETEGTHDVPTWRIGDKWVYETQFDVSALIQQANVSASLNTLTGDTTMEVVDIRFETIQGTQTLVYELDIEGEFSSGNGGATFEGVSGRLDIDYDGTDILRANDLSMWDSEFRLQVGFAPFNIGFLTQDLADITFGTVYEPPREKYDFPLRTGDQWTSTYDSGTNVTGSSDYFDPTTFDSPFVEDNTTYQVTADGEPSEDGSGIDYTGCSDSYKVNNWN
;
A
#
# COMPACT_ATOMS: atom_id res chain seq x y z
N MET A 1 -32.14 -65.46 66.01
CA MET A 1 -32.81 -64.77 64.89
C MET A 1 -31.80 -63.78 64.32
N ARG A 2 -30.99 -64.17 63.33
CA ARG A 2 -31.14 -63.81 61.90
C ARG A 2 -31.59 -62.37 61.67
N ARG A 3 -30.67 -61.52 61.18
CA ARG A 3 -30.74 -60.75 59.91
C ARG A 3 -29.54 -59.79 59.89
N ALA A 4 -28.48 -60.14 59.16
CA ALA A 4 -28.25 -59.80 57.75
C ALA A 4 -27.90 -58.31 57.58
N ILE A 5 -26.60 -58.07 57.36
CA ILE A 5 -25.97 -56.80 57.00
C ILE A 5 -26.38 -56.43 55.56
N PRO A 6 -26.44 -55.13 55.22
CA PRO A 6 -25.81 -54.71 53.98
C PRO A 6 -24.67 -53.74 54.27
N VAL A 7 -23.52 -54.17 53.80
CA VAL A 7 -22.28 -53.44 53.66
C VAL A 7 -22.57 -52.36 52.62
N LEU A 8 -22.49 -51.09 52.99
CA LEU A 8 -22.34 -50.03 52.00
C LEU A 8 -20.84 -49.72 51.90
N ILE A 9 -20.15 -50.53 51.09
CA ILE A 9 -18.85 -50.15 50.52
C ILE A 9 -19.16 -49.04 49.53
N LEU A 10 -18.76 -47.81 49.87
CA LEU A 10 -18.62 -46.73 48.91
C LEU A 10 -17.15 -46.66 48.52
N ILE A 11 -16.73 -47.55 47.62
CA ILE A 11 -15.55 -47.35 46.78
C ILE A 11 -16.11 -47.12 45.38
N LEU A 12 -16.08 -45.87 44.91
CA LEU A 12 -15.99 -45.64 43.48
C LEU A 12 -15.36 -44.26 43.18
N MET A 13 -14.11 -44.36 42.72
CA MET A 13 -13.45 -43.47 41.77
C MET A 13 -13.14 -42.05 42.21
N THR A 14 -11.88 -41.91 42.63
CA THR A 14 -10.98 -40.84 42.19
C THR A 14 -11.31 -40.35 40.78
N ALA A 15 -12.10 -39.29 40.68
CA ALA A 15 -12.10 -38.42 39.51
C ALA A 15 -10.98 -37.39 39.68
N TYR A 16 -9.73 -37.87 39.58
CA TYR A 16 -8.62 -37.01 39.16
C TYR A 16 -8.71 -36.94 37.64
N GLY A 17 -9.33 -35.88 37.13
CA GLY A 17 -9.39 -35.53 35.71
C GLY A 17 -10.37 -34.39 35.45
N PRO A 18 -10.14 -33.56 34.43
CA PRO A 18 -8.92 -32.85 34.07
C PRO A 18 -9.02 -31.39 34.56
N LEU A 19 -9.27 -31.15 35.86
CA LEU A 19 -9.19 -29.77 36.40
C LEU A 19 -7.73 -29.27 36.55
N SER A 20 -6.75 -30.13 36.27
CA SER A 20 -5.33 -29.77 36.18
C SER A 20 -4.90 -29.25 34.79
N MET A 21 -5.79 -29.23 33.79
CA MET A 21 -5.48 -28.73 32.44
C MET A 21 -5.92 -27.27 32.22
N LEU A 22 -6.49 -26.60 33.23
CA LEU A 22 -6.89 -25.20 33.15
C LEU A 22 -5.86 -24.22 33.73
N ASN A 23 -4.71 -24.72 34.18
CA ASN A 23 -3.67 -23.90 34.81
C ASN A 23 -2.41 -23.75 33.95
N GLU A 24 -2.50 -24.12 32.67
CA GLU A 24 -1.42 -24.05 31.69
C GLU A 24 -1.88 -23.49 30.33
N LEU A 25 -2.97 -22.71 30.32
CA LEU A 25 -2.96 -21.56 29.40
C LEU A 25 -1.99 -20.57 30.03
N GLU A 26 -0.72 -20.72 29.68
CA GLU A 26 0.18 -19.58 29.61
C GLU A 26 -0.62 -18.51 28.90
N GLU A 27 -1.07 -17.51 29.65
CA GLU A 27 -1.54 -16.26 29.11
C GLU A 27 -0.38 -15.83 28.21
N VAL A 28 -0.52 -16.07 26.90
CA VAL A 28 0.35 -15.45 25.93
C VAL A 28 0.15 -13.99 26.24
N GLN A 29 1.12 -13.42 26.97
CA GLN A 29 1.21 -12.00 27.14
C GLN A 29 1.41 -11.50 25.74
N THR A 30 0.30 -11.22 25.08
CA THR A 30 0.22 -10.33 23.95
C THR A 30 0.79 -9.05 24.52
N LYS A 31 2.08 -8.85 24.27
CA LYS A 31 2.71 -7.56 24.47
C LYS A 31 2.03 -6.67 23.44
N PHE A 32 0.96 -6.02 23.86
CA PHE A 32 0.54 -4.81 23.21
C PHE A 32 1.73 -3.86 23.27
N SER A 33 2.09 -3.26 22.14
CA SER A 33 2.96 -2.10 22.16
C SER A 33 2.28 -1.09 23.08
N GLY A 34 2.92 -0.84 24.23
CA GLY A 34 2.56 0.30 25.02
C GLY A 34 2.95 1.50 24.18
N GLU A 35 1.98 2.33 23.82
CA GLU A 35 2.20 3.66 23.26
C GLU A 35 3.18 4.39 24.19
N THR A 36 4.46 4.35 23.83
CA THR A 36 5.48 5.12 24.52
C THR A 36 5.44 6.47 23.84
N GLU A 37 5.27 7.56 24.60
CA GLU A 37 5.20 8.92 24.04
C GLU A 37 6.34 9.12 23.04
N GLY A 38 6.00 9.29 21.75
CA GLY A 38 6.94 9.50 20.65
C GLY A 38 7.49 8.25 19.93
N THR A 39 6.95 7.05 20.14
CA THR A 39 7.29 5.87 19.31
C THR A 39 6.03 5.15 18.84
N HIS A 40 5.86 5.05 17.53
CA HIS A 40 4.73 4.34 16.92
C HIS A 40 5.23 3.03 16.31
N ASP A 41 4.66 1.92 16.78
CA ASP A 41 4.87 0.58 16.21
C ASP A 41 3.99 0.38 14.97
N VAL A 42 4.15 -0.79 14.34
CA VAL A 42 3.41 -1.20 13.13
C VAL A 42 1.89 -1.05 13.39
N PRO A 43 1.18 -0.22 12.62
CA PRO A 43 -0.25 -0.04 12.81
C PRO A 43 -0.99 -1.29 12.35
N THR A 44 -2.16 -1.54 12.95
CA THR A 44 -3.08 -2.58 12.49
C THR A 44 -4.14 -1.97 11.59
N TRP A 45 -4.23 -2.43 10.35
CA TRP A 45 -5.28 -2.03 9.42
C TRP A 45 -6.43 -3.04 9.38
N ARG A 46 -7.61 -2.55 9.00
CA ARG A 46 -8.85 -3.30 8.81
C ARG A 46 -9.35 -3.12 7.39
N ILE A 47 -10.06 -4.11 6.90
CA ILE A 47 -10.77 -4.02 5.62
C ILE A 47 -11.75 -2.84 5.68
N GLY A 48 -11.68 -1.97 4.68
CA GLY A 48 -12.45 -0.74 4.56
C GLY A 48 -11.82 0.50 5.21
N ASP A 49 -10.62 0.38 5.80
CA ASP A 49 -9.84 1.57 6.16
C ASP A 49 -9.43 2.30 4.86
N LYS A 50 -9.63 3.62 4.82
CA LYS A 50 -9.43 4.46 3.64
C LYS A 50 -8.63 5.71 3.97
N TRP A 51 -7.75 6.11 3.05
CA TRP A 51 -7.01 7.37 3.12
C TRP A 51 -7.09 8.08 1.79
N VAL A 52 -7.38 9.38 1.80
CA VAL A 52 -7.44 10.21 0.60
C VAL A 52 -6.27 11.19 0.63
N TYR A 53 -5.45 11.15 -0.42
CA TYR A 53 -4.27 11.98 -0.57
C TYR A 53 -4.41 12.90 -1.78
N GLU A 54 -4.11 14.18 -1.62
CA GLU A 54 -3.90 15.06 -2.78
C GLU A 54 -2.61 14.61 -3.48
N THR A 55 -2.75 14.18 -4.73
CA THR A 55 -1.64 13.66 -5.52
C THR A 55 -1.39 14.56 -6.71
N GLN A 56 -0.12 14.83 -6.97
CA GLN A 56 0.34 15.50 -8.18
C GLN A 56 1.01 14.46 -9.08
N PHE A 57 0.53 14.35 -10.31
CA PHE A 57 1.04 13.38 -11.27
C PHE A 57 1.93 14.07 -12.30
N ASP A 58 3.21 13.69 -12.35
CA ASP A 58 4.18 14.20 -13.30
C ASP A 58 4.36 13.24 -14.48
N VAL A 59 3.84 13.62 -15.64
CA VAL A 59 3.95 12.85 -16.89
C VAL A 59 5.05 13.34 -17.82
N SER A 60 5.92 14.23 -17.35
CA SER A 60 7.02 14.77 -18.16
C SER A 60 7.93 13.66 -18.71
N ALA A 61 8.14 12.58 -17.94
CA ALA A 61 8.90 11.41 -18.38
C ALA A 61 8.19 10.64 -19.50
N LEU A 62 6.87 10.44 -19.40
CA LEU A 62 6.08 9.75 -20.41
C LEU A 62 6.02 10.53 -21.73
N ILE A 63 5.88 11.86 -21.65
CA ILE A 63 5.87 12.74 -22.83
C ILE A 63 7.23 12.73 -23.55
N GLN A 64 8.33 12.74 -22.79
CA GLN A 64 9.68 12.68 -23.37
C GLN A 64 9.90 11.38 -24.15
N GLN A 65 9.48 10.24 -23.59
CA GLN A 65 9.60 8.93 -24.23
C GLN A 65 8.74 8.81 -25.49
N ALA A 66 7.54 9.41 -25.46
CA ALA A 66 6.65 9.46 -26.62
C ALA A 66 7.21 10.30 -27.79
N ASN A 67 8.23 11.14 -27.54
CA ASN A 67 8.85 12.03 -28.54
C ASN A 67 7.82 12.88 -29.31
N VAL A 68 6.73 13.23 -28.64
CA VAL A 68 5.65 14.07 -29.17
C VAL A 68 5.83 15.51 -28.71
N SER A 69 5.45 16.46 -29.56
CA SER A 69 5.39 17.86 -29.16
C SER A 69 4.14 18.09 -28.30
N ALA A 70 4.25 17.84 -27.01
CA ALA A 70 3.20 18.09 -26.04
C ALA A 70 3.68 19.03 -24.92
N SER A 71 2.76 19.86 -24.42
CA SER A 71 2.97 20.65 -23.20
C SER A 71 1.81 20.38 -22.26
N LEU A 72 2.12 20.07 -21.01
CA LEU A 72 1.12 19.76 -20.00
C LEU A 72 1.37 20.57 -18.74
N ASN A 73 0.28 21.03 -18.12
CA ASN A 73 0.30 21.49 -16.74
C ASN A 73 0.46 20.31 -15.78
N THR A 74 0.86 20.58 -14.54
CA THR A 74 0.82 19.57 -13.47
C THR A 74 -0.59 19.02 -13.35
N LEU A 75 -0.71 17.69 -13.37
CA LEU A 75 -1.97 17.00 -13.15
C LEU A 75 -2.21 16.91 -11.65
N THR A 76 -3.36 17.41 -11.20
CA THR A 76 -3.76 17.36 -9.80
C THR A 76 -5.03 16.52 -9.69
N GLY A 77 -5.07 15.66 -8.68
CA GLY A 77 -6.20 14.79 -8.40
C GLY A 77 -6.07 14.18 -7.02
N ASP A 78 -7.19 13.69 -6.48
CA ASP A 78 -7.19 12.97 -5.22
C ASP A 78 -6.99 11.48 -5.51
N THR A 79 -6.16 10.84 -4.71
CA THR A 79 -5.94 9.39 -4.73
C THR A 79 -6.51 8.79 -3.47
N THR A 80 -7.40 7.82 -3.60
CA THR A 80 -7.97 7.06 -2.49
C THR A 80 -7.28 5.72 -2.37
N MET A 81 -6.72 5.44 -1.20
CA MET A 81 -6.14 4.15 -0.84
C MET A 81 -7.09 3.43 0.13
N GLU A 82 -7.52 2.22 -0.19
CA GLU A 82 -8.43 1.40 0.61
C GLU A 82 -7.84 0.02 0.89
N VAL A 83 -7.94 -0.47 2.13
CA VAL A 83 -7.65 -1.88 2.43
C VAL A 83 -8.84 -2.72 2.00
N VAL A 84 -8.68 -3.52 0.95
CA VAL A 84 -9.77 -4.32 0.37
C VAL A 84 -9.78 -5.77 0.87
N ASP A 85 -8.61 -6.31 1.23
CA ASP A 85 -8.50 -7.69 1.71
C ASP A 85 -7.37 -7.88 2.74
N ILE A 86 -7.50 -8.92 3.56
CA ILE A 86 -6.49 -9.40 4.50
C ILE A 86 -6.41 -10.91 4.38
N ARG A 87 -5.30 -11.42 3.85
CA ARG A 87 -5.15 -12.85 3.55
C ARG A 87 -3.75 -13.39 3.82
N PHE A 88 -3.62 -14.70 3.80
CA PHE A 88 -2.33 -15.37 3.85
C PHE A 88 -1.80 -15.61 2.44
N GLU A 89 -0.55 -15.23 2.22
CA GLU A 89 0.15 -15.39 0.95
C GLU A 89 1.51 -16.04 1.17
N THR A 90 1.99 -16.83 0.20
CA THR A 90 3.28 -17.51 0.33
C THR A 90 4.36 -16.67 -0.33
N ILE A 91 5.06 -15.85 0.47
CA ILE A 91 6.16 -15.01 0.02
C ILE A 91 7.47 -15.74 0.32
N GLN A 92 8.29 -15.98 -0.70
CA GLN A 92 9.59 -16.68 -0.58
C GLN A 92 9.52 -18.01 0.18
N GLY A 93 8.44 -18.78 -0.02
CA GLY A 93 8.22 -20.08 0.61
C GLY A 93 7.73 -20.03 2.07
N THR A 94 7.45 -18.83 2.61
CA THR A 94 6.89 -18.64 3.95
C THR A 94 5.48 -18.08 3.86
N GLN A 95 4.52 -18.72 4.53
CA GLN A 95 3.16 -18.21 4.63
C GLN A 95 3.14 -16.98 5.53
N THR A 96 2.76 -15.84 4.96
CA THR A 96 2.80 -14.53 5.60
C THR A 96 1.43 -13.86 5.47
N LEU A 97 1.01 -13.13 6.51
CA LEU A 97 -0.22 -12.34 6.46
C LEU A 97 0.05 -11.05 5.68
N VAL A 98 -0.81 -10.73 4.71
CA VAL A 98 -0.68 -9.55 3.85
C VAL A 98 -1.97 -8.72 3.84
N TYR A 99 -1.79 -7.43 3.61
CA TYR A 99 -2.83 -6.48 3.24
C TYR A 99 -2.84 -6.32 1.72
N GLU A 100 -4.02 -6.38 1.11
CA GLU A 100 -4.23 -5.89 -0.25
C GLU A 100 -4.83 -4.50 -0.18
N LEU A 101 -4.15 -3.55 -0.80
CA LEU A 101 -4.62 -2.19 -0.97
C LEU A 101 -5.07 -1.98 -2.40
N ASP A 102 -6.22 -1.33 -2.54
CA ASP A 102 -6.72 -0.80 -3.80
C ASP A 102 -6.53 0.71 -3.79
N ILE A 103 -6.00 1.25 -4.88
CA ILE A 103 -5.60 2.65 -5.01
C ILE A 103 -6.22 3.23 -6.27
N GLU A 104 -7.20 4.11 -6.11
CA GLU A 104 -7.91 4.75 -7.22
C GLU A 104 -7.58 6.24 -7.26
N GLY A 105 -7.36 6.80 -8.45
CA GLY A 105 -7.15 8.23 -8.63
C GLY A 105 -7.57 8.70 -10.02
N GLU A 106 -8.20 9.88 -10.07
CA GLU A 106 -8.55 10.56 -11.32
C GLU A 106 -7.81 11.89 -11.40
N PHE A 107 -7.03 12.07 -12.46
CA PHE A 107 -6.20 13.26 -12.64
C PHE A 107 -6.59 14.00 -13.91
N SER A 108 -6.70 15.33 -13.83
CA SER A 108 -6.99 16.14 -15.01
C SER A 108 -6.07 17.35 -15.09
N SER A 109 -5.70 17.70 -16.32
CA SER A 109 -4.96 18.94 -16.61
C SER A 109 -5.85 20.17 -16.61
N GLY A 110 -7.17 19.96 -16.54
CA GLY A 110 -8.16 21.02 -16.69
C GLY A 110 -8.28 21.52 -18.14
N ASN A 111 -9.31 22.33 -18.39
CA ASN A 111 -9.60 22.80 -19.75
C ASN A 111 -8.48 23.68 -20.31
N GLY A 112 -7.91 23.25 -21.45
CA GLY A 112 -6.77 23.92 -22.08
C GLY A 112 -5.44 23.70 -21.36
N GLY A 113 -5.39 22.79 -20.39
CA GLY A 113 -4.17 22.46 -19.64
C GLY A 113 -3.23 21.50 -20.36
N ALA A 114 -3.64 21.01 -21.53
CA ALA A 114 -2.84 20.16 -22.40
C ALA A 114 -2.78 20.73 -23.81
N THR A 115 -1.62 20.66 -24.44
CA THR A 115 -1.47 20.81 -25.89
C THR A 115 -0.80 19.57 -26.44
N PHE A 116 -1.41 18.97 -27.45
CA PHE A 116 -0.96 17.75 -28.08
C PHE A 116 -0.97 17.94 -29.60
N GLU A 117 0.17 17.75 -30.26
CA GLU A 117 0.34 17.92 -31.72
C GLU A 117 -0.19 19.26 -32.27
N GLY A 118 -0.07 20.33 -31.48
CA GLY A 118 -0.54 21.68 -31.84
C GLY A 118 -2.03 21.93 -31.61
N VAL A 119 -2.76 20.96 -31.07
CA VAL A 119 -4.15 21.11 -30.63
C VAL A 119 -4.20 21.24 -29.12
N SER A 120 -4.83 22.31 -28.63
CA SER A 120 -5.08 22.48 -27.20
C SER A 120 -6.34 21.73 -26.79
N GLY A 121 -6.32 21.12 -25.61
CA GLY A 121 -7.41 20.34 -25.06
C GLY A 121 -7.20 20.09 -23.57
N ARG A 122 -7.85 19.02 -23.11
CA ARG A 122 -7.74 18.51 -21.75
C ARG A 122 -7.23 17.08 -21.82
N LEU A 123 -6.24 16.77 -21.00
CA LEU A 123 -5.77 15.43 -20.75
C LEU A 123 -6.30 14.97 -19.40
N ASP A 124 -6.85 13.77 -19.39
CA ASP A 124 -7.41 13.08 -18.22
C ASP A 124 -6.65 11.74 -18.07
N ILE A 125 -6.35 11.36 -16.83
CA ILE A 125 -5.69 10.09 -16.49
C ILE A 125 -6.47 9.39 -15.41
N ASP A 126 -6.82 8.15 -15.67
CA ASP A 126 -7.36 7.24 -14.67
C ASP A 126 -6.21 6.35 -14.17
N TYR A 127 -6.08 6.30 -12.84
CA TYR A 127 -5.07 5.53 -12.12
C TYR A 127 -5.79 4.48 -11.28
N ASP A 128 -5.42 3.21 -11.50
CA ASP A 128 -5.86 2.08 -10.68
C ASP A 128 -4.62 1.33 -10.19
N GLY A 129 -4.50 1.06 -8.91
CA GLY A 129 -3.34 0.40 -8.32
C GLY A 129 -3.73 -0.68 -7.31
N THR A 130 -2.98 -1.77 -7.29
CA THR A 130 -3.07 -2.83 -6.30
C THR A 130 -1.71 -3.01 -5.64
N ASP A 131 -1.62 -2.79 -4.34
CA ASP A 131 -0.40 -3.00 -3.56
C ASP A 131 -0.60 -4.16 -2.56
N ILE A 132 0.37 -5.08 -2.52
CA ILE A 132 0.42 -6.15 -1.52
C ILE A 132 1.51 -5.85 -0.50
N LEU A 133 1.08 -5.59 0.74
CA LEU A 133 1.94 -5.22 1.85
C LEU A 133 1.95 -6.31 2.91
N ARG A 134 3.11 -6.58 3.49
CA ARG A 134 3.24 -7.53 4.58
C ARG A 134 2.70 -6.94 5.88
N ALA A 135 1.87 -7.69 6.62
CA ALA A 135 1.15 -7.12 7.76
C ALA A 135 2.02 -6.85 9.01
N ASN A 136 3.19 -7.48 9.13
CA ASN A 136 4.06 -7.34 10.31
C ASN A 136 5.01 -6.14 10.25
N ASP A 137 5.27 -5.56 9.08
CA ASP A 137 6.24 -4.47 8.88
C ASP A 137 5.82 -3.48 7.79
N LEU A 138 4.67 -3.70 7.14
CA LEU A 138 4.20 -2.93 5.98
C LEU A 138 5.21 -2.88 4.82
N SER A 139 6.07 -3.90 4.69
CA SER A 139 6.97 -4.02 3.55
C SER A 139 6.18 -4.40 2.28
N MET A 140 6.50 -3.72 1.18
CA MET A 140 5.84 -3.89 -0.11
C MET A 140 6.46 -5.05 -0.87
N TRP A 141 5.66 -6.05 -1.19
CA TRP A 141 6.12 -7.22 -1.93
C TRP A 141 5.78 -7.11 -3.42
N ASP A 142 4.54 -6.73 -3.71
CA ASP A 142 4.01 -6.61 -5.06
C ASP A 142 3.27 -5.29 -5.18
N SER A 143 3.44 -4.62 -6.31
CA SER A 143 2.78 -3.36 -6.64
C SER A 143 2.44 -3.38 -8.11
N GLU A 144 1.15 -3.35 -8.42
CA GLU A 144 0.64 -3.22 -9.78
C GLU A 144 -0.09 -1.89 -9.90
N PHE A 145 0.19 -1.11 -10.93
CA PHE A 145 -0.63 0.06 -11.24
C PHE A 145 -0.87 0.18 -12.74
N ARG A 146 -2.07 0.63 -13.08
CA ARG A 146 -2.59 0.83 -14.42
C ARG A 146 -2.83 2.32 -14.64
N LEU A 147 -2.40 2.79 -15.79
CA LEU A 147 -2.57 4.17 -16.26
C LEU A 147 -3.35 4.13 -17.56
N GLN A 148 -4.55 4.72 -17.55
CA GLN A 148 -5.31 5.00 -18.75
C GLN A 148 -5.25 6.50 -19.04
N VAL A 149 -4.71 6.87 -20.21
CA VAL A 149 -4.50 8.26 -20.60
C VAL A 149 -5.44 8.62 -21.74
N GLY A 150 -6.34 9.57 -21.48
CA GLY A 150 -7.26 10.12 -22.47
C GLY A 150 -6.93 11.58 -22.81
N PHE A 151 -7.06 11.95 -24.08
CA PHE A 151 -6.97 13.35 -24.50
C PHE A 151 -8.25 13.80 -25.21
N ALA A 152 -8.87 14.86 -24.67
CA ALA A 152 -10.04 15.53 -25.23
C ALA A 152 -9.61 16.79 -26.00
N PRO A 153 -9.48 16.75 -27.34
CA PRO A 153 -9.12 17.92 -28.14
C PRO A 153 -10.18 19.01 -28.01
N PHE A 154 -9.74 20.27 -27.94
CA PHE A 154 -10.58 21.45 -27.73
C PHE A 154 -11.46 21.39 -26.46
N ASN A 155 -11.14 20.51 -25.50
CA ASN A 155 -11.94 20.23 -24.30
C ASN A 155 -13.31 19.62 -24.59
N ILE A 156 -13.46 18.94 -25.73
CA ILE A 156 -14.72 18.34 -26.17
C ILE A 156 -14.70 16.83 -25.89
N GLY A 157 -15.41 16.40 -24.85
CA GLY A 157 -15.35 15.01 -24.38
C GLY A 157 -15.83 13.93 -25.36
N PHE A 158 -16.68 14.25 -26.35
CA PHE A 158 -17.06 13.25 -27.36
C PHE A 158 -15.96 13.02 -28.42
N LEU A 159 -14.95 13.88 -28.46
CA LEU A 159 -13.76 13.75 -29.31
C LEU A 159 -12.59 13.11 -28.56
N THR A 160 -12.79 12.66 -27.31
CA THR A 160 -11.71 12.04 -26.53
C THR A 160 -11.13 10.85 -27.27
N GLN A 161 -9.80 10.81 -27.31
CA GLN A 161 -9.00 9.72 -27.83
C GLN A 161 -8.21 9.09 -26.70
N ASP A 162 -8.23 7.77 -26.61
CA ASP A 162 -7.38 7.00 -25.71
C ASP A 162 -5.97 6.97 -26.29
N LEU A 163 -5.01 7.54 -25.57
CA LEU A 163 -3.61 7.63 -26.02
C LEU A 163 -2.79 6.43 -25.56
N ALA A 164 -3.07 5.95 -24.35
CA ALA A 164 -2.34 4.87 -23.73
C ALA A 164 -3.19 4.17 -22.66
N ASP A 165 -2.96 2.87 -22.54
CA ASP A 165 -3.48 2.01 -21.49
C ASP A 165 -2.34 1.06 -21.10
N ILE A 166 -1.71 1.32 -19.96
CA ILE A 166 -0.45 0.70 -19.57
C ILE A 166 -0.56 0.19 -18.14
N THR A 167 -0.12 -1.04 -17.91
CA THR A 167 -0.03 -1.62 -16.58
C THR A 167 1.43 -1.92 -16.25
N PHE A 168 1.89 -1.44 -15.10
CA PHE A 168 3.20 -1.67 -14.52
C PHE A 168 3.03 -2.61 -13.33
N GLY A 169 3.67 -3.78 -13.38
CA GLY A 169 3.76 -4.70 -12.25
C GLY A 169 5.20 -4.78 -11.76
N THR A 170 5.42 -4.46 -10.49
CA THR A 170 6.74 -4.49 -9.86
C THR A 170 6.73 -5.44 -8.67
N VAL A 171 7.68 -6.37 -8.67
CA VAL A 171 7.91 -7.30 -7.55
C VAL A 171 9.21 -6.93 -6.84
N TYR A 172 9.19 -6.98 -5.51
CA TYR A 172 10.33 -6.69 -4.64
C TYR A 172 10.75 -7.91 -3.83
N GLU A 173 12.02 -8.34 -3.93
CA GLU A 173 12.59 -9.40 -3.10
C GLU A 173 13.94 -9.00 -2.48
N PRO A 174 14.09 -9.00 -1.14
CA PRO A 174 13.01 -9.06 -0.15
C PRO A 174 11.99 -7.92 -0.34
N PRO A 175 10.76 -8.09 0.17
CA PRO A 175 9.77 -7.01 0.19
C PRO A 175 10.38 -5.71 0.71
N ARG A 176 10.14 -4.63 -0.04
CA ARG A 176 10.74 -3.32 0.18
C ARG A 176 10.21 -2.70 1.46
N GLU A 177 11.11 -2.42 2.37
CA GLU A 177 10.81 -1.86 3.69
C GLU A 177 10.73 -0.33 3.62
N LYS A 178 9.50 0.17 3.38
CA LYS A 178 9.22 1.61 3.38
C LYS A 178 9.25 2.21 4.78
N TYR A 179 9.11 1.42 5.83
CA TYR A 179 9.05 1.87 7.23
C TYR A 179 9.87 0.91 8.10
N ASP A 180 10.82 1.44 8.87
CA ASP A 180 11.57 0.68 9.89
C ASP A 180 10.96 0.98 11.26
N PHE A 181 10.05 0.12 11.70
CA PHE A 181 9.34 0.31 12.97
C PHE A 181 10.19 -0.13 14.18
N PRO A 182 10.08 0.57 15.33
CA PRO A 182 9.23 1.74 15.58
C PRO A 182 9.79 3.02 14.98
N LEU A 183 8.91 3.85 14.43
CA LEU A 183 9.31 5.12 13.81
C LEU A 183 9.47 6.24 14.84
N ARG A 184 10.51 7.06 14.65
CA ARG A 184 10.76 8.31 15.39
C ARG A 184 11.26 9.41 14.46
N THR A 185 10.94 10.66 14.78
CA THR A 185 11.47 11.81 14.06
C THR A 185 13.00 11.84 14.12
N GLY A 186 13.63 11.95 12.96
CA GLY A 186 15.09 11.92 12.80
C GLY A 186 15.66 10.54 12.46
N ASP A 187 14.87 9.47 12.52
CA ASP A 187 15.32 8.14 12.09
C ASP A 187 15.62 8.12 10.58
N GLN A 188 16.65 7.37 10.20
CA GLN A 188 17.08 7.17 8.82
C GLN A 188 17.53 5.72 8.62
N TRP A 189 17.01 5.08 7.57
CA TRP A 189 17.37 3.72 7.19
C TRP A 189 17.48 3.60 5.67
N THR A 190 18.14 2.54 5.22
CA THR A 190 18.25 2.21 3.79
C THR A 190 17.70 0.82 3.59
N SER A 191 16.67 0.71 2.75
CA SER A 191 16.13 -0.58 2.33
C SER A 191 16.85 -1.02 1.05
N THR A 192 17.44 -2.21 1.07
CA THR A 192 18.07 -2.85 -0.09
C THR A 192 17.21 -4.02 -0.53
N TYR A 193 16.88 -4.05 -1.82
CA TYR A 193 16.00 -5.05 -2.40
C TYR A 193 16.36 -5.26 -3.86
N ASP A 194 16.09 -6.45 -4.38
CA ASP A 194 16.04 -6.67 -5.82
C ASP A 194 14.62 -6.35 -6.31
N SER A 195 14.51 -5.66 -7.44
CA SER A 195 13.21 -5.37 -8.05
C SER A 195 13.23 -5.61 -9.54
N GLY A 196 12.10 -6.08 -10.07
CA GLY A 196 11.86 -6.22 -11.49
C GLY A 196 10.51 -5.64 -11.82
N THR A 197 10.44 -4.86 -12.90
CA THR A 197 9.20 -4.25 -13.36
C THR A 197 8.86 -4.82 -14.72
N ASN A 198 7.65 -5.37 -14.84
CA ASN A 198 7.09 -5.78 -16.11
C ASN A 198 5.95 -4.84 -16.51
N VAL A 199 6.02 -4.36 -17.74
CA VAL A 199 5.08 -3.38 -18.29
C VAL A 199 4.32 -4.02 -19.44
N THR A 200 3.00 -3.94 -19.35
CA THR A 200 2.07 -4.48 -20.34
C THR A 200 1.09 -3.41 -20.80
N GLY A 201 0.28 -3.72 -21.81
CA GLY A 201 -0.69 -2.78 -22.37
C GLY A 201 -0.25 -2.24 -23.74
N SER A 202 -0.75 -1.06 -24.09
CA SER A 202 -0.53 -0.42 -25.39
C SER A 202 -0.53 1.10 -25.31
N SER A 203 0.27 1.73 -26.17
CA SER A 203 0.30 3.18 -26.38
C SER A 203 0.44 3.44 -27.87
N ASP A 204 -0.22 4.51 -28.35
CA ASP A 204 -0.16 4.91 -29.75
C ASP A 204 1.19 5.56 -30.13
N TYR A 205 2.00 5.93 -29.14
CA TYR A 205 3.21 6.76 -29.34
C TYR A 205 4.51 6.08 -28.98
N PHE A 206 4.49 5.11 -28.08
CA PHE A 206 5.68 4.38 -27.66
C PHE A 206 5.33 2.93 -27.33
N ASP A 207 6.34 2.08 -27.33
CA ASP A 207 6.19 0.70 -26.89
C ASP A 207 6.31 0.64 -25.35
N PRO A 208 5.24 0.25 -24.61
CA PRO A 208 5.28 0.20 -23.15
C PRO A 208 6.36 -0.75 -22.60
N THR A 209 6.74 -1.79 -23.36
CA THR A 209 7.79 -2.75 -22.94
C THR A 209 9.17 -2.09 -22.83
N THR A 210 9.35 -0.88 -23.35
CA THR A 210 10.59 -0.12 -23.16
C THR A 210 10.82 0.33 -21.71
N PHE A 211 9.78 0.27 -20.88
CA PHE A 211 9.85 0.51 -19.43
C PHE A 211 10.10 -0.77 -18.63
N ASP A 212 10.19 -1.95 -19.27
CA ASP A 212 10.58 -3.18 -18.59
C ASP A 212 11.96 -3.04 -17.94
N SER A 213 12.05 -3.40 -16.67
CA SER A 213 13.32 -3.49 -15.95
C SER A 213 13.59 -4.94 -15.57
N PRO A 214 14.79 -5.48 -15.87
CA PRO A 214 15.17 -6.79 -15.36
C PRO A 214 15.21 -6.75 -13.83
N PHE A 215 15.16 -7.94 -13.23
CA PHE A 215 15.32 -8.10 -11.78
C PHE A 215 16.75 -7.71 -11.37
N VAL A 216 16.89 -6.54 -10.74
CA VAL A 216 18.18 -5.94 -10.38
C VAL A 216 18.16 -5.39 -8.97
N GLU A 217 19.35 -5.36 -8.35
CA GLU A 217 19.57 -4.78 -7.03
C GLU A 217 19.35 -3.26 -7.08
N ASP A 218 18.56 -2.78 -6.13
CA ASP A 218 18.30 -1.36 -5.91
C ASP A 218 18.30 -1.07 -4.40
N ASN A 219 18.43 0.21 -4.05
CA ASN A 219 18.29 0.65 -2.68
C ASN A 219 17.54 1.98 -2.62
N THR A 220 16.82 2.19 -1.54
CA THR A 220 16.18 3.48 -1.26
C THR A 220 16.45 3.85 0.18
N THR A 221 16.91 5.08 0.38
CA THR A 221 17.11 5.64 1.71
C THR A 221 15.87 6.42 2.12
N TYR A 222 15.45 6.23 3.36
CA TYR A 222 14.28 6.87 3.95
C TYR A 222 14.68 7.67 5.18
N GLN A 223 13.98 8.76 5.45
CA GLN A 223 14.15 9.55 6.67
C GLN A 223 12.83 10.13 7.17
N VAL A 224 12.61 10.02 8.48
CA VAL A 224 11.52 10.73 9.16
C VAL A 224 11.93 12.18 9.40
N THR A 225 11.25 13.13 8.76
CA THR A 225 11.65 14.55 8.78
C THR A 225 10.76 15.42 9.66
N ALA A 226 9.53 15.00 9.90
CA ALA A 226 8.58 15.73 10.72
C ALA A 226 7.55 14.78 11.34
N ASP A 227 6.92 15.25 12.40
CA ASP A 227 5.77 14.64 13.06
C ASP A 227 4.66 15.67 13.29
N GLY A 228 3.42 15.19 13.41
CA GLY A 228 2.22 15.98 13.67
C GLY A 228 1.16 15.80 12.59
N GLU A 229 0.28 16.80 12.45
CA GLU A 229 -0.81 16.78 11.49
C GLU A 229 -0.28 16.88 10.04
N PRO A 230 -0.59 15.90 9.18
CA PRO A 230 -0.17 15.91 7.79
C PRO A 230 -0.67 17.17 7.10
N SER A 231 0.29 18.00 6.66
CA SER A 231 0.00 19.11 5.77
C SER A 231 1.14 19.31 4.79
N GLU A 232 0.79 19.55 3.54
CA GLU A 232 1.70 19.87 2.44
C GLU A 232 1.11 21.08 1.71
N ASP A 233 1.87 22.17 1.64
CA ASP A 233 1.45 23.43 0.98
C ASP A 233 0.08 24.01 1.42
N GLY A 234 -0.40 23.64 2.61
CA GLY A 234 -1.68 24.10 3.17
C GLY A 234 -2.86 23.16 2.94
N SER A 235 -2.66 22.07 2.21
CA SER A 235 -3.60 20.95 2.08
C SER A 235 -3.28 19.86 3.09
N GLY A 236 -4.31 19.23 3.67
CA GLY A 236 -4.18 18.13 4.62
C GLY A 236 -4.76 16.82 4.08
N ILE A 237 -4.61 15.74 4.85
CA ILE A 237 -5.19 14.43 4.52
C ILE A 237 -6.61 14.35 5.07
N ASP A 238 -7.57 13.92 4.24
CA ASP A 238 -8.97 13.69 4.64
C ASP A 238 -9.14 12.32 5.33
N TYR A 239 -8.42 12.10 6.42
CA TYR A 239 -8.59 10.96 7.31
C TYR A 239 -8.70 11.41 8.78
N THR A 240 -9.81 11.07 9.42
CA THR A 240 -10.02 11.36 10.85
C THR A 240 -9.07 10.52 11.70
N GLY A 241 -8.12 11.17 12.38
CA GLY A 241 -7.17 10.50 13.28
C GLY A 241 -5.69 10.69 12.92
N CYS A 242 -5.37 11.48 11.90
CA CYS A 242 -4.00 11.77 11.50
C CYS A 242 -3.28 12.85 12.35
N SER A 243 -3.79 13.27 13.51
CA SER A 243 -3.19 14.39 14.26
C SER A 243 -1.75 14.13 14.73
N ASP A 244 -1.38 12.85 14.90
CA ASP A 244 -0.03 12.40 15.25
C ASP A 244 0.48 11.44 14.15
N SER A 245 0.98 12.02 13.05
CA SER A 245 1.54 11.27 11.91
C SER A 245 3.01 11.60 11.68
N TYR A 246 3.74 10.73 10.98
CA TYR A 246 5.14 10.96 10.58
C TYR A 246 5.27 11.25 9.08
N LYS A 247 6.07 12.26 8.73
CA LYS A 247 6.47 12.53 7.34
C LYS A 247 7.77 11.79 7.02
N VAL A 248 7.65 10.72 6.25
CA VAL A 248 8.78 9.93 5.74
C VAL A 248 9.10 10.35 4.32
N ASN A 249 10.31 10.85 4.09
CA ASN A 249 10.82 11.16 2.75
C ASN A 249 11.76 10.06 2.29
N ASN A 250 11.92 9.93 0.97
CA ASN A 250 12.80 8.94 0.36
C ASN A 250 13.69 9.55 -0.73
N TRP A 251 14.83 8.90 -0.99
CA TRP A 251 15.72 9.21 -2.10
C TRP A 251 16.57 7.99 -2.46
N ASN A 252 17.06 7.97 -3.71
CA ASN A 252 18.02 7.02 -4.24
C ASN A 252 19.26 7.81 -4.68
#